data_AF-A0A2V4BI90-F1
#
_entry.id   AF-A0A2V4BI90-F1
#
_cell.length_a   1.000
_cell.length_b   1.000
_cell.length_c   1.000
_cell.angle_alpha   90.00
_cell.angle_beta   90.00
_cell.angle_gamma   90.00
#
_symmetry.space_group_name_H-M   'P 1'
#
loop_
_entity.id
_entity.type
_entity.pdbx_description
1 polymer ?
#
loop_
_entity_poly.entity_id
_entity_poly.type
_entity_poly.pdbx_seq_one_letter_code
_entity_poly.pdbx_strand_id
1 'polypeptide(L)'
;MKKIRIFGVCVVMFSILTCQKEDNQREVVPLLVSQNENWLSANLDAKFASSQKQVAAYLFSTDEMKLLIQKPNIAEVHFVMGFNDDKIQIQVSGVDESGTELGTVKSAILKESNFRTELTNLNQLSVNTTNKRTPLLNSHLLSPDNAFKWIKEWQGKLKVVSDLEKITSHEGSRFRYFSLEPEVIKAMLYKDYVNIGLFLGLNPKGKVTAILIGLDQNNAVKKIAINPKEANDIYDGTRPCPPCIDEETEEQINRK
;
A
#
# COMPACT_ATOMS: atom_id res chain seq x y z
N MET A 1 42.10 67.71 -1.76
CA MET A 1 41.14 68.56 -1.00
C MET A 1 40.08 67.67 -0.38
N LYS A 2 39.66 67.98 0.85
CA LYS A 2 38.75 67.22 1.73
C LYS A 2 37.28 67.29 1.30
N LYS A 3 36.50 66.24 1.64
CA LYS A 3 35.16 66.21 2.32
C LYS A 3 34.66 64.72 2.34
N ILE A 4 34.80 63.96 3.42
CA ILE A 4 33.88 63.77 4.60
C ILE A 4 32.46 63.32 4.15
N ARG A 5 32.17 62.01 4.15
CA ARG A 5 31.45 61.14 5.15
C ARG A 5 29.93 61.39 5.29
N ILE A 6 29.15 60.30 5.23
CA ILE A 6 28.05 59.82 6.15
C ILE A 6 27.34 58.66 5.41
N PHE A 7 27.55 57.40 5.82
CA PHE A 7 26.75 56.60 6.77
C PHE A 7 25.29 56.35 6.35
N GLY A 8 25.01 55.11 5.95
CA GLY A 8 23.66 54.59 5.71
C GLY A 8 23.66 53.07 5.89
N VAL A 9 23.62 52.64 7.15
CA VAL A 9 23.39 51.24 7.54
C VAL A 9 21.89 50.99 7.44
N CYS A 10 21.47 50.15 6.50
CA CYS A 10 20.15 49.53 6.53
C CYS A 10 20.31 48.05 6.87
N VAL A 11 20.24 47.77 8.17
CA VAL A 11 19.91 46.44 8.68
C VAL A 11 18.46 46.17 8.29
N VAL A 12 18.26 45.24 7.36
CA VAL A 12 16.96 44.60 7.18
C VAL A 12 17.12 43.15 7.59
N MET A 13 17.01 42.95 8.90
CA MET A 13 16.76 41.66 9.52
C MET A 13 15.25 41.40 9.36
N PHE A 14 14.86 40.72 8.28
CA PHE A 14 13.55 40.09 8.20
C PHE A 14 13.75 38.58 8.32
N SER A 15 13.75 38.13 9.58
CA SER A 15 13.49 36.76 9.97
C SER A 15 12.04 36.42 9.59
N ILE A 16 11.83 35.95 8.35
CA ILE A 16 10.66 35.11 8.08
C ILE A 16 11.02 33.69 8.50
N LEU A 17 10.78 33.43 9.79
CA LEU A 17 10.40 32.11 10.28
C LEU A 17 9.12 31.71 9.54
N THR A 18 9.25 31.13 8.35
CA THR A 18 8.16 30.36 7.78
C THR A 18 8.17 29.02 8.51
N CYS A 19 7.19 28.88 9.39
CA CYS A 19 6.68 27.64 9.94
C CYS A 19 7.23 26.39 9.25
N GLN A 20 7.95 25.58 10.03
CA GLN A 20 7.82 24.14 9.93
C GLN A 20 6.34 23.80 9.83
N LYS A 21 5.90 23.49 8.62
CA LYS A 21 4.84 22.52 8.45
C LYS A 21 5.58 21.21 8.30
N GLU A 22 5.48 20.34 9.30
CA GLU A 22 5.70 18.91 9.08
C GLU A 22 4.70 18.49 8.02
N ASP A 23 5.09 18.62 6.75
CA ASP A 23 4.40 17.94 5.69
C ASP A 23 4.59 16.45 5.97
N ASN A 24 3.48 15.76 6.21
CA ASN A 24 3.41 14.32 6.06
C ASN A 24 3.79 14.02 4.60
N GLN A 25 5.09 13.88 4.35
CA GLN A 25 5.68 13.76 3.02
C GLN A 25 5.16 12.48 2.36
N ARG A 26 4.11 12.64 1.55
CA ARG A 26 3.70 11.67 0.55
C ARG A 26 4.82 11.61 -0.49
N GLU A 27 5.53 10.50 -0.49
CA GLU A 27 6.58 10.23 -1.47
C GLU A 27 5.94 9.44 -2.60
N VAL A 28 5.84 10.05 -3.78
CA VAL A 28 5.34 9.40 -4.99
C VAL A 28 6.56 9.03 -5.83
N VAL A 29 7.01 7.78 -5.72
CA VAL A 29 8.11 7.26 -6.54
C VAL A 29 7.50 6.48 -7.72
N PRO A 30 7.86 6.79 -8.97
CA PRO A 30 7.39 6.02 -10.11
C PRO A 30 7.96 4.59 -10.10
N LEU A 31 7.08 3.59 -10.22
CA LEU A 31 7.45 2.20 -10.47
C LEU A 31 7.89 2.01 -11.92
N LEU A 32 9.13 1.55 -12.10
CA LEU A 32 9.71 1.12 -13.38
C LEU A 32 9.67 -0.42 -13.44
N VAL A 33 9.70 -1.01 -14.64
CA VAL A 33 9.81 -2.48 -14.83
C VAL A 33 10.93 -3.09 -13.97
N SER A 34 12.05 -2.36 -13.83
CA SER A 34 13.18 -2.72 -12.98
C SER A 34 12.85 -2.88 -11.51
N GLN A 35 11.82 -2.20 -10.98
CA GLN A 35 11.46 -2.30 -9.56
C GLN A 35 10.73 -3.60 -9.22
N ASN A 36 10.00 -4.21 -10.16
CA ASN A 36 9.41 -5.54 -9.96
C ASN A 36 10.50 -6.62 -9.92
N GLU A 37 11.45 -6.56 -10.85
CA GLU A 37 12.64 -7.44 -10.85
C GLU A 37 13.49 -7.25 -9.57
N ASN A 38 13.62 -6.00 -9.11
CA ASN A 38 14.29 -5.70 -7.84
C ASN A 38 13.57 -6.34 -6.65
N TRP A 39 12.24 -6.48 -6.65
CA TRP A 39 11.52 -7.12 -5.55
C TRP A 39 11.83 -8.62 -5.46
N LEU A 40 11.85 -9.32 -6.58
CA LEU A 40 12.11 -10.76 -6.60
C LEU A 40 13.54 -11.12 -6.16
N SER A 41 14.48 -10.18 -6.34
CA SER A 41 15.90 -10.36 -6.01
C SER A 41 16.38 -9.55 -4.80
N ALA A 42 15.53 -8.70 -4.20
CA ALA A 42 15.86 -7.85 -3.06
C ALA A 42 16.47 -8.63 -1.89
N ASN A 43 17.32 -8.00 -1.08
CA ASN A 43 17.75 -8.59 0.18
C ASN A 43 16.80 -8.16 1.30
N LEU A 44 16.06 -9.10 1.91
CA LEU A 44 15.14 -8.79 3.02
C LEU A 44 15.88 -8.79 4.36
N ASP A 45 16.91 -7.95 4.47
CA ASP A 45 17.80 -7.85 5.62
C ASP A 45 17.33 -6.81 6.66
N ALA A 46 18.20 -6.48 7.63
CA ALA A 46 17.91 -5.51 8.67
C ALA A 46 17.69 -4.08 8.14
N LYS A 47 18.28 -3.73 7.00
CA LYS A 47 18.11 -2.41 6.36
C LYS A 47 16.71 -2.34 5.74
N PHE A 48 16.32 -3.37 4.98
CA PHE A 48 14.94 -3.52 4.51
C PHE A 48 13.95 -3.43 5.67
N ALA A 49 14.15 -4.24 6.71
CA ALA A 49 13.21 -4.29 7.81
C ALA A 49 13.12 -2.96 8.58
N SER A 50 14.21 -2.20 8.68
CA SER A 50 14.22 -0.87 9.33
C SER A 50 13.50 0.19 8.48
N SER A 51 13.73 0.17 7.17
CA SER A 51 13.06 1.06 6.23
C SER A 51 11.56 0.73 6.10
N GLN A 52 11.21 -0.55 6.02
CA GLN A 52 9.83 -1.01 5.85
C GLN A 52 8.96 -0.77 7.08
N LYS A 53 9.52 -0.77 8.31
CA LYS A 53 8.77 -0.39 9.53
C LYS A 53 8.19 1.02 9.44
N GLN A 54 8.85 1.91 8.70
CA GLN A 54 8.39 3.28 8.55
C GLN A 54 7.19 3.39 7.62
N VAL A 55 6.85 2.32 6.87
CA VAL A 55 5.70 2.29 5.96
C VAL A 55 4.47 1.81 6.73
N ALA A 56 3.49 2.70 6.87
CA ALA A 56 2.18 2.36 7.41
C ALA A 56 1.28 1.75 6.34
N ALA A 57 1.17 2.39 5.18
CA ALA A 57 0.25 2.02 4.11
C ALA A 57 0.77 2.44 2.73
N TYR A 58 0.16 1.87 1.69
CA TYR A 58 0.25 2.31 0.30
C TYR A 58 -1.08 2.93 -0.10
N LEU A 59 -1.07 4.22 -0.44
CA LEU A 59 -2.27 5.00 -0.71
C LEU A 59 -2.56 5.05 -2.19
N PHE A 60 -3.77 4.66 -2.58
CA PHE A 60 -4.28 4.79 -3.93
C PHE A 60 -5.41 5.80 -3.95
N SER A 61 -5.31 6.80 -4.84
CA SER A 61 -6.37 7.79 -5.05
C SER A 61 -7.64 7.09 -5.54
N THR A 62 -8.79 7.36 -4.93
CA THR A 62 -10.05 6.78 -5.40
C THR A 62 -10.41 7.26 -6.80
N ASP A 63 -10.02 8.46 -7.19
CA ASP A 63 -10.31 8.99 -8.52
C ASP A 63 -9.48 8.28 -9.60
N GLU A 64 -8.20 8.02 -9.35
CA GLU A 64 -7.35 7.26 -10.27
C GLU A 64 -7.81 5.79 -10.36
N MET A 65 -8.16 5.19 -9.22
CA MET A 65 -8.70 3.83 -9.18
C MET A 65 -10.05 3.72 -9.91
N LYS A 66 -10.93 4.73 -9.83
CA LYS A 66 -12.17 4.78 -10.61
C LYS A 66 -11.88 4.78 -12.10
N LEU A 67 -10.95 5.63 -12.55
CA LEU A 67 -10.57 5.69 -13.97
C LEU A 67 -10.01 4.35 -14.47
N LEU A 68 -9.22 3.65 -13.64
CA LEU A 68 -8.73 2.33 -13.98
C LEU A 68 -9.89 1.34 -14.11
N ILE A 69 -10.72 1.19 -13.08
CA ILE A 69 -11.76 0.15 -12.99
C ILE A 69 -12.93 0.37 -13.97
N GLN A 70 -13.08 1.58 -14.49
CA GLN A 70 -14.05 1.90 -15.54
C GLN A 70 -13.59 1.48 -16.94
N LYS A 71 -12.31 1.12 -17.12
CA LYS A 71 -11.85 0.57 -18.40
C LYS A 71 -12.57 -0.75 -18.71
N PRO A 72 -12.99 -0.96 -19.96
CA PRO A 72 -13.62 -2.21 -20.35
C PRO A 72 -12.62 -3.38 -20.21
N ASN A 73 -13.16 -4.59 -20.03
CA ASN A 73 -12.43 -5.86 -20.06
C ASN A 73 -11.38 -6.08 -18.96
N ILE A 74 -11.39 -5.31 -17.87
CA ILE A 74 -10.61 -5.67 -16.67
C ILE A 74 -11.23 -6.93 -16.05
N ALA A 75 -10.47 -8.01 -16.07
CA ALA A 75 -10.80 -9.29 -15.44
C ALA A 75 -10.29 -9.36 -14.01
N GLU A 76 -9.07 -8.86 -13.75
CA GLU A 76 -8.45 -8.84 -12.43
C GLU A 76 -7.74 -7.51 -12.14
N VAL A 77 -7.57 -7.22 -10.86
CA VAL A 77 -6.82 -6.08 -10.35
C VAL A 77 -5.62 -6.60 -9.58
N HIS A 78 -4.41 -6.33 -10.08
CA HIS A 78 -3.16 -6.79 -9.52
C HIS A 78 -2.48 -5.69 -8.72
N PHE A 79 -2.19 -5.96 -7.44
CA PHE A 79 -1.29 -5.13 -6.62
C PHE A 79 0.13 -5.63 -6.80
N VAL A 80 0.82 -5.08 -7.79
CA VAL A 80 2.16 -5.49 -8.21
C VAL A 80 3.20 -4.99 -7.21
N MET A 81 3.98 -5.92 -6.70
CA MET A 81 5.06 -5.67 -5.76
C MET A 81 6.29 -5.15 -6.51
N GLY A 82 6.93 -4.15 -5.94
CA GLY A 82 8.23 -3.66 -6.38
C GLY A 82 9.13 -3.35 -5.18
N PHE A 83 10.38 -2.99 -5.46
CA PHE A 83 11.36 -2.67 -4.42
C PHE A 83 12.20 -1.47 -4.83
N ASN A 84 12.26 -0.48 -3.93
CA ASN A 84 13.10 0.70 -4.06
C ASN A 84 13.40 1.29 -2.67
N ASP A 85 14.62 1.81 -2.50
CA ASP A 85 15.09 2.43 -1.24
C ASP A 85 14.86 1.57 0.01
N ASP A 86 15.18 0.27 -0.12
CA ASP A 86 15.00 -0.75 0.91
C ASP A 86 13.55 -0.89 1.40
N LYS A 87 12.58 -0.54 0.56
CA LYS A 87 11.15 -0.63 0.86
C LYS A 87 10.43 -1.32 -0.28
N ILE A 88 9.39 -2.04 0.09
CA ILE A 88 8.37 -2.46 -0.85
C ILE A 88 7.74 -1.21 -1.46
N GLN A 89 7.49 -1.29 -2.76
CA GLN A 89 6.68 -0.38 -3.54
C GLN A 89 5.48 -1.16 -4.04
N ILE A 90 4.32 -0.52 -4.21
CA ILE A 90 3.14 -1.20 -4.76
C ILE A 90 2.48 -0.29 -5.81
N GLN A 91 2.16 -0.87 -6.97
CA GLN A 91 1.23 -0.27 -7.92
C GLN A 91 0.04 -1.18 -8.12
N VAL A 92 -1.08 -0.61 -8.56
CA VAL A 92 -2.21 -1.36 -9.07
C VAL A 92 -2.07 -1.45 -10.60
N SER A 93 -2.32 -2.63 -11.15
CA SER A 93 -2.51 -2.87 -12.58
C SER A 93 -3.88 -3.51 -12.80
N GLY A 94 -4.66 -3.02 -13.76
CA GLY A 94 -5.86 -3.70 -14.23
C GLY A 94 -5.50 -4.57 -15.43
N VAL A 95 -5.81 -5.86 -15.37
CA VAL A 95 -5.46 -6.81 -16.43
C VAL A 95 -6.70 -7.46 -17.04
N ASP A 96 -6.62 -7.86 -18.31
CA ASP A 96 -7.66 -8.63 -18.98
C ASP A 96 -7.54 -10.15 -18.72
N GLU A 97 -8.43 -10.94 -19.33
CA GLU A 97 -8.43 -12.41 -19.22
C GLU A 97 -7.16 -13.08 -19.74
N SER A 98 -6.39 -12.40 -20.61
CA SER A 98 -5.10 -12.88 -21.12
C SER A 98 -3.92 -12.49 -20.23
N GLY A 99 -4.16 -11.69 -19.18
CA GLY A 99 -3.12 -11.11 -18.33
C GLY A 99 -2.48 -9.85 -18.92
N THR A 100 -3.04 -9.27 -19.98
CA THR A 100 -2.53 -8.04 -20.58
C THR A 100 -2.89 -6.84 -19.72
N GLU A 101 -1.90 -6.00 -19.39
CA GLU A 101 -2.11 -4.76 -18.64
C GLU A 101 -2.90 -3.74 -19.46
N LEU A 102 -4.05 -3.31 -18.92
CA LEU A 102 -4.92 -2.28 -19.49
C LEU A 102 -4.72 -0.90 -18.85
N GLY A 103 -4.01 -0.81 -17.73
CA GLY A 103 -3.62 0.45 -17.09
C GLY A 103 -3.13 0.28 -15.66
N THR A 104 -2.54 1.34 -15.11
CA THR A 104 -1.94 1.32 -13.77
C THR A 104 -2.29 2.54 -12.92
N VAL A 105 -2.22 2.36 -11.60
CA VAL A 105 -2.32 3.41 -10.58
C VAL A 105 -1.16 3.24 -9.61
N LYS A 106 -0.41 4.32 -9.37
CA LYS A 106 0.75 4.29 -8.46
C LYS A 106 0.28 4.53 -7.02
N SER A 107 0.97 3.93 -6.06
CA SER A 107 0.75 4.29 -4.65
C SER A 107 1.62 5.47 -4.21
N ALA A 108 1.13 6.19 -3.21
CA ALA A 108 1.97 7.01 -2.34
C ALA A 108 2.22 6.28 -1.03
N ILE A 109 3.44 6.36 -0.49
CA ILE A 109 3.75 5.74 0.81
C ILE A 109 3.25 6.65 1.95
N LEU A 110 2.41 6.10 2.83
CA LEU A 110 2.06 6.70 4.11
C LEU A 110 3.07 6.26 5.18
N LYS A 111 3.73 7.21 5.84
CA LYS A 111 4.74 6.93 6.87
C LYS A 111 4.12 6.79 8.28
N GLU A 112 4.79 6.03 9.14
CA GLU A 112 4.27 5.52 10.43
C GLU A 112 4.01 6.58 11.54
N SER A 113 4.55 7.80 11.45
CA SER A 113 4.69 8.71 12.60
C SER A 113 3.40 8.99 13.41
N ASN A 114 2.21 8.96 12.79
CA ASN A 114 0.92 9.13 13.49
C ASN A 114 -0.04 7.94 13.37
N PHE A 115 0.23 6.98 12.47
CA PHE A 115 -0.78 6.01 12.04
C PHE A 115 -0.95 4.82 12.99
N ARG A 116 0.04 4.49 13.85
CA ARG A 116 -0.11 3.43 14.86
C ARG A 116 -1.23 3.71 15.85
N THR A 117 -1.40 4.96 16.26
CA THR A 117 -2.47 5.38 17.16
C THR A 117 -3.82 5.25 16.44
N GLU A 118 -3.89 5.64 15.16
CA GLU A 118 -5.11 5.53 14.37
C GLU A 118 -5.50 4.07 14.05
N LEU A 119 -4.53 3.18 13.84
CA LEU A 119 -4.74 1.74 13.69
C LEU A 119 -5.42 1.13 14.91
N THR A 120 -5.12 1.59 16.12
CA THR A 120 -5.79 1.06 17.32
C THR A 120 -7.29 1.33 17.34
N ASN A 121 -7.77 2.32 16.57
CA ASN A 121 -9.20 2.55 16.41
C ASN A 121 -9.88 1.41 15.66
N LEU A 122 -9.18 0.64 14.81
CA LEU A 122 -9.78 -0.51 14.13
C LEU A 122 -10.34 -1.54 15.13
N ASN A 123 -9.63 -1.79 16.24
CA ASN A 123 -10.09 -2.71 17.30
C ASN A 123 -11.34 -2.24 18.05
N GLN A 124 -11.76 -1.00 17.83
CA GLN A 124 -12.95 -0.43 18.47
C GLN A 124 -14.15 -0.46 17.53
N LEU A 125 -13.96 -0.92 16.29
CA LEU A 125 -14.97 -0.91 15.25
C LEU A 125 -15.55 -2.29 15.01
N SER A 126 -16.86 -2.36 14.80
CA SER A 126 -17.55 -3.57 14.36
C SER A 126 -17.82 -3.56 12.86
N VAL A 127 -17.98 -4.75 12.28
CA VAL A 127 -18.50 -4.91 10.91
C VAL A 127 -20.00 -4.66 10.92
N ASN A 128 -20.48 -3.84 9.99
CA ASN A 128 -21.92 -3.74 9.74
C ASN A 128 -22.43 -5.02 9.08
N THR A 129 -23.26 -5.81 9.75
CA THR A 129 -23.84 -7.05 9.20
C THR A 129 -25.17 -6.85 8.48
N THR A 130 -25.73 -5.64 8.52
CA THR A 130 -27.05 -5.32 7.96
C THR A 130 -27.06 -5.02 6.46
N ASN A 131 -25.90 -4.68 5.86
CA ASN A 131 -25.83 -4.48 4.41
C ASN A 131 -25.88 -5.82 3.66
N LYS A 132 -26.84 -5.98 2.74
CA LYS A 132 -26.89 -7.12 1.83
C LYS A 132 -25.68 -7.05 0.88
N ARG A 133 -24.70 -7.93 1.12
CA ARG A 133 -23.51 -8.10 0.27
C ARG A 133 -23.64 -9.35 -0.60
N THR A 134 -22.91 -9.37 -1.72
CA THR A 134 -22.80 -10.57 -2.55
C THR A 134 -21.93 -11.62 -1.86
N PRO A 135 -22.04 -12.91 -2.23
CA PRO A 135 -21.14 -13.96 -1.73
C PRO A 135 -19.66 -13.64 -1.93
N LEU A 136 -19.31 -13.08 -3.10
CA LEU A 136 -17.96 -12.63 -3.41
C LEU A 136 -17.46 -11.54 -2.45
N LEU A 137 -18.26 -10.51 -2.20
CA LEU A 137 -17.87 -9.45 -1.25
C LEU A 137 -17.76 -9.99 0.18
N ASN A 138 -18.59 -10.96 0.56
CA ASN A 138 -18.51 -11.61 1.87
C ASN A 138 -17.26 -12.48 2.03
N SER A 139 -16.77 -13.13 0.97
CA SER A 139 -15.56 -13.96 1.06
C SER A 139 -14.30 -13.14 1.28
N HIS A 140 -14.31 -11.86 0.92
CA HIS A 140 -13.21 -10.93 1.15
C HIS A 140 -13.38 -10.06 2.40
N LEU A 141 -14.51 -10.15 3.09
CA LEU A 141 -14.80 -9.27 4.22
C LEU A 141 -13.96 -9.65 5.43
N LEU A 142 -13.11 -8.73 5.87
CA LEU A 142 -12.25 -8.90 7.04
C LEU A 142 -12.82 -8.10 8.21
N SER A 143 -12.87 -8.70 9.41
CA SER A 143 -13.24 -7.95 10.61
C SER A 143 -12.16 -6.92 10.96
N PRO A 144 -12.53 -5.73 11.48
CA PRO A 144 -11.57 -4.72 11.92
C PRO A 144 -10.53 -5.24 12.91
N ASP A 145 -10.94 -6.08 13.86
CA ASP A 145 -10.03 -6.73 14.82
C ASP A 145 -8.99 -7.62 14.14
N ASN A 146 -9.41 -8.42 13.14
CA ASN A 146 -8.48 -9.26 12.38
C ASN A 146 -7.54 -8.41 11.52
N ALA A 147 -8.07 -7.38 10.85
CA ALA A 147 -7.25 -6.44 10.08
C ALA A 147 -6.15 -5.82 10.95
N PHE A 148 -6.52 -5.27 12.11
CA PHE A 148 -5.56 -4.72 13.06
C PHE A 148 -4.52 -5.75 13.51
N LYS A 149 -4.98 -6.94 13.92
CA LYS A 149 -4.11 -8.02 14.39
C LYS A 149 -3.07 -8.38 13.32
N TRP A 150 -3.51 -8.61 12.09
CA TRP A 150 -2.65 -9.04 11.00
C TRP A 150 -1.63 -7.97 10.61
N ILE A 151 -2.04 -6.69 10.57
CA ILE A 151 -1.12 -5.56 10.33
C ILE A 151 -0.07 -5.46 11.44
N LYS A 152 -0.50 -5.61 12.70
CA LYS A 152 0.41 -5.60 13.86
C LYS A 152 1.40 -6.76 13.82
N GLU A 153 0.96 -7.94 13.39
CA GLU A 153 1.83 -9.12 13.25
C GLU A 153 2.89 -8.92 12.16
N TRP A 154 2.55 -8.33 11.02
CA TRP A 154 3.51 -7.94 9.99
C TRP A 154 4.57 -6.96 10.54
N GLN A 155 4.13 -5.89 11.21
CA GLN A 155 5.03 -4.95 11.88
C GLN A 155 5.89 -5.62 12.95
N GLY A 156 5.35 -6.61 13.65
CA GLY A 156 6.09 -7.46 14.58
C GLY A 156 7.19 -8.26 13.90
N LYS A 157 6.91 -8.87 12.74
CA LYS A 157 7.92 -9.63 11.98
C LYS A 157 9.07 -8.78 11.48
N LEU A 158 8.80 -7.55 11.04
CA LEU A 158 9.86 -6.61 10.68
C LEU A 158 10.79 -6.30 11.87
N LYS A 159 10.33 -6.39 13.13
CA LYS A 159 11.18 -6.14 14.31
C LYS A 159 12.19 -7.26 14.56
N VAL A 160 11.83 -8.50 14.27
CA VAL A 160 12.67 -9.67 14.52
C VAL A 160 13.64 -9.95 13.36
N VAL A 161 13.27 -9.55 12.13
CA VAL A 161 14.08 -9.77 10.91
C VAL A 161 14.39 -11.26 10.71
N SER A 162 13.39 -12.11 10.92
CA SER A 162 13.48 -13.56 10.69
C SER A 162 12.37 -14.02 9.75
N ASP A 163 12.68 -15.02 8.93
CA ASP A 163 11.72 -15.71 8.06
C ASP A 163 11.02 -14.79 7.03
N LEU A 164 11.57 -13.60 6.76
CA LEU A 164 10.95 -12.63 5.84
C LEU A 164 10.75 -13.25 4.45
N GLU A 165 11.77 -13.96 3.94
CA GLU A 165 11.67 -14.74 2.71
C GLU A 165 10.52 -15.74 2.73
N LYS A 166 10.40 -16.49 3.82
CA LYS A 166 9.40 -17.55 3.95
C LYS A 166 7.99 -16.98 3.96
N ILE A 167 7.77 -15.83 4.60
CA ILE A 167 6.43 -15.25 4.72
C ILE A 167 6.03 -14.46 3.47
N THR A 168 7.00 -13.97 2.68
CA THR A 168 6.78 -13.28 1.40
C THR A 168 6.82 -14.21 0.17
N SER A 169 6.96 -15.53 0.39
CA SER A 169 7.09 -16.50 -0.70
C SER A 169 5.99 -17.55 -0.71
N HIS A 170 5.66 -18.03 -1.92
CA HIS A 170 4.86 -19.21 -2.18
C HIS A 170 5.73 -20.23 -2.91
N GLU A 171 5.75 -21.49 -2.45
CA GLU A 171 6.56 -22.55 -3.06
C GLU A 171 8.05 -22.20 -3.25
N GLY A 172 8.62 -21.46 -2.29
CA GLY A 172 10.04 -21.07 -2.31
C GLY A 172 10.37 -19.82 -3.11
N SER A 173 9.40 -19.22 -3.80
CA SER A 173 9.59 -18.01 -4.60
C SER A 173 8.72 -16.85 -4.12
N ARG A 174 9.26 -15.63 -4.11
CA ARG A 174 8.52 -14.42 -3.69
C ARG A 174 7.35 -14.15 -4.61
N PHE A 175 6.17 -13.86 -4.05
CA PHE A 175 5.01 -13.51 -4.88
C PHE A 175 5.25 -12.20 -5.63
N ARG A 176 4.75 -12.12 -6.87
CA ARG A 176 4.88 -10.93 -7.74
C ARG A 176 3.79 -9.89 -7.46
N TYR A 177 2.59 -10.36 -7.17
CA TYR A 177 1.42 -9.52 -6.94
C TYR A 177 0.37 -10.22 -6.09
N PHE A 178 -0.58 -9.42 -5.61
CA PHE A 178 -1.86 -9.87 -5.05
C PHE A 178 -2.96 -9.60 -6.08
N SER A 179 -3.88 -10.54 -6.35
CA SER A 179 -4.93 -10.36 -7.38
C SER A 179 -6.35 -10.36 -6.82
N LEU A 180 -7.12 -9.31 -7.11
CA LEU A 180 -8.50 -9.14 -6.65
C LEU A 180 -9.48 -9.04 -7.81
N GLU A 181 -10.69 -9.54 -7.59
CA GLU A 181 -11.82 -9.33 -8.49
C GLU A 181 -12.21 -7.83 -8.53
N PRO A 182 -12.45 -7.25 -9.71
CA PRO A 182 -12.73 -5.82 -9.85
C PRO A 182 -13.99 -5.40 -9.09
N GLU A 183 -14.94 -6.30 -8.85
CA GLU A 183 -16.16 -6.08 -8.05
C GLU A 183 -15.85 -5.63 -6.62
N VAL A 184 -14.77 -6.15 -6.01
CA VAL A 184 -14.39 -5.78 -4.64
C VAL A 184 -13.84 -4.35 -4.62
N ILE A 185 -13.03 -3.98 -5.60
CA ILE A 185 -12.56 -2.60 -5.76
C ILE A 185 -13.74 -1.67 -6.04
N LYS A 186 -14.67 -2.04 -6.94
CA LYS A 186 -15.89 -1.26 -7.21
C LYS A 186 -16.69 -1.01 -5.92
N ALA A 187 -16.86 -2.02 -5.08
CA ALA A 187 -17.56 -1.89 -3.80
C ALA A 187 -16.92 -0.84 -2.88
N MET A 188 -15.59 -0.76 -2.85
CA MET A 188 -14.87 0.29 -2.12
C MET A 188 -15.06 1.67 -2.75
N LEU A 189 -15.05 1.76 -4.09
CA LEU A 189 -15.15 3.03 -4.82
C LEU A 189 -16.56 3.66 -4.79
N TYR A 190 -17.60 2.90 -4.47
CA TYR A 190 -18.95 3.43 -4.22
C TYR A 190 -19.09 4.19 -2.89
N LYS A 191 -18.05 4.18 -2.06
CA LYS A 191 -18.02 4.89 -0.78
C LYS A 191 -17.29 6.23 -0.92
N ASP A 192 -17.59 7.15 -0.02
CA ASP A 192 -16.96 8.47 0.06
C ASP A 192 -15.57 8.42 0.74
N TYR A 193 -14.65 7.72 0.09
CA TYR A 193 -13.23 7.68 0.47
C TYR A 193 -12.41 8.59 -0.43
N VAL A 194 -11.41 9.23 0.16
CA VAL A 194 -10.40 9.98 -0.60
C VAL A 194 -9.33 9.04 -1.12
N ASN A 195 -8.91 8.08 -0.28
CA ASN A 195 -7.90 7.08 -0.65
C ASN A 195 -8.37 5.67 -0.25
N ILE A 196 -7.93 4.68 -1.02
CA ILE A 196 -7.86 3.29 -0.57
C ILE A 196 -6.45 3.06 -0.05
N GLY A 197 -6.32 2.73 1.24
CA GLY A 197 -5.06 2.32 1.84
C GLY A 197 -4.89 0.81 1.74
N LEU A 198 -3.79 0.37 1.15
CA LEU A 198 -3.34 -1.02 1.23
C LEU A 198 -2.33 -1.16 2.37
N PHE A 199 -2.66 -2.05 3.29
CA PHE A 199 -1.83 -2.44 4.41
C PHE A 199 -1.31 -3.85 4.18
N LEU A 200 -0.03 -4.07 4.49
CA LEU A 200 0.51 -5.43 4.56
C LEU A 200 0.23 -6.00 5.95
N GLY A 201 -0.31 -7.21 5.99
CA GLY A 201 -0.56 -7.98 7.20
C GLY A 201 -0.10 -9.42 7.07
N LEU A 202 -0.11 -10.17 8.18
CA LEU A 202 0.09 -11.62 8.18
C LEU A 202 -1.24 -12.32 8.41
N ASN A 203 -1.64 -13.15 7.43
CA ASN A 203 -2.86 -13.94 7.55
C ASN A 203 -2.68 -15.12 8.54
N PRO A 204 -3.73 -15.89 8.87
CA PRO A 204 -3.65 -16.99 9.83
C PRO A 204 -2.72 -18.13 9.39
N LYS A 205 -2.33 -18.18 8.11
CA LYS A 205 -1.33 -19.13 7.57
C LYS A 205 0.10 -18.60 7.73
N GLY A 206 0.29 -17.43 8.35
CA GLY A 206 1.58 -16.78 8.55
C GLY A 206 2.20 -16.23 7.26
N LYS A 207 1.38 -15.96 6.23
CA LYS A 207 1.84 -15.40 4.94
C LYS A 207 1.43 -13.94 4.84
N VAL A 208 2.26 -13.15 4.15
CA VAL A 208 1.93 -11.76 3.87
C VAL A 208 0.68 -11.71 2.99
N THR A 209 -0.23 -10.80 3.33
CA THR A 209 -1.47 -10.53 2.62
C THR A 209 -1.67 -9.02 2.53
N ALA A 210 -2.33 -8.55 1.48
CA ALA A 210 -2.82 -7.18 1.44
C ALA A 210 -4.14 -7.06 2.23
N ILE A 211 -4.40 -5.89 2.80
CA ILE A 211 -5.63 -5.52 3.51
C ILE A 211 -6.01 -4.12 3.03
N LEU A 212 -7.20 -3.96 2.47
CA LEU A 212 -7.69 -2.74 1.87
C LEU A 212 -8.65 -2.03 2.83
N ILE A 213 -8.35 -0.76 3.15
CA ILE A 213 -9.13 0.07 4.06
C ILE A 213 -9.42 1.42 3.39
N GLY A 214 -10.68 1.87 3.45
CA GLY A 214 -11.06 3.20 2.99
C GLY A 214 -10.63 4.30 3.96
N LEU A 215 -10.00 5.35 3.44
CA LEU A 215 -9.44 6.46 4.22
C LEU A 215 -10.09 7.81 3.85
N ASP A 216 -10.15 8.71 4.82
CA ASP A 216 -10.66 10.08 4.65
C ASP A 216 -9.57 11.06 4.15
N GLN A 217 -9.90 12.36 4.06
CA GLN A 217 -8.94 13.38 3.60
C GLN A 217 -7.68 13.51 4.47
N ASN A 218 -7.74 13.06 5.73
CA ASN A 218 -6.61 13.08 6.66
C ASN A 218 -5.83 11.75 6.65
N ASN A 219 -6.20 10.82 5.76
CA ASN A 219 -5.74 9.44 5.72
C ASN A 219 -6.10 8.61 6.96
N ALA A 220 -7.09 9.04 7.73
CA ALA A 220 -7.61 8.26 8.85
C ALA A 220 -8.64 7.25 8.37
N VAL A 221 -8.82 6.14 9.11
CA VAL A 221 -9.82 5.10 8.80
C VAL A 221 -11.23 5.72 8.79
N LYS A 222 -11.91 5.66 7.64
CA LYS A 222 -13.25 6.23 7.49
C LYS A 222 -14.30 5.37 8.22
N LYS A 223 -14.94 5.96 9.22
CA LYS A 223 -16.07 5.36 9.97
C LYS A 223 -17.39 5.53 9.22
N ILE A 224 -18.39 4.71 9.55
CA ILE A 224 -19.75 4.91 9.01
C ILE A 224 -20.37 6.15 9.66
N ALA A 225 -20.89 7.07 8.85
CA ALA A 225 -21.45 8.34 9.33
C ALA A 225 -22.62 8.18 10.33
N ILE A 226 -23.38 7.09 10.20
CA ILE A 226 -24.57 6.81 11.02
C ILE A 226 -24.19 6.14 12.35
N ASN A 227 -23.09 5.37 12.40
CA ASN A 227 -22.62 4.72 13.62
C ASN A 227 -21.09 4.85 13.74
N PRO A 228 -20.58 5.71 14.64
CA PRO A 228 -19.14 5.95 14.78
C PRO A 228 -18.37 4.73 15.34
N LYS A 229 -19.09 3.68 15.79
CA LYS A 229 -18.52 2.40 16.23
C LYS A 229 -18.48 1.35 15.12
N GLU A 230 -18.97 1.66 13.92
CA GLU A 230 -18.89 0.76 12.77
C GLU A 230 -17.86 1.26 11.77
N ALA A 231 -17.00 0.33 11.34
CA ALA A 231 -16.14 0.56 10.19
C ALA A 231 -16.95 0.40 8.91
N ASN A 232 -16.56 1.13 7.86
CA ASN A 232 -16.93 0.66 6.54
C ASN A 232 -16.20 -0.65 6.22
N ASP A 233 -16.63 -1.33 5.16
CA ASP A 233 -16.11 -2.64 4.77
C ASP A 233 -14.59 -2.61 4.58
N ILE A 234 -13.91 -3.51 5.28
CA ILE A 234 -12.47 -3.79 5.14
C ILE A 234 -12.36 -5.08 4.36
N TYR A 235 -11.58 -5.06 3.30
CA TYR A 235 -11.40 -6.22 2.45
C TYR A 235 -10.00 -6.78 2.59
N ASP A 236 -9.87 -8.11 2.67
CA ASP A 236 -8.57 -8.73 2.51
C ASP A 236 -8.20 -8.78 1.02
N GLY A 237 -7.04 -8.20 0.73
CA GLY A 237 -6.39 -8.23 -0.55
C GLY A 237 -5.69 -9.58 -0.77
N THR A 238 -6.49 -10.65 -0.88
CA THR A 238 -6.30 -11.69 -1.91
C THR A 238 -5.17 -12.71 -1.81
N ARG A 239 -5.22 -13.63 -2.79
CA ARG A 239 -4.34 -14.77 -3.04
C ARG A 239 -3.01 -14.25 -3.60
N PRO A 240 -1.87 -14.48 -2.92
CA PRO A 240 -0.57 -14.14 -3.49
C PRO A 240 -0.32 -15.01 -4.73
N CYS A 241 0.16 -14.39 -5.81
CA CYS A 241 0.54 -15.12 -7.02
C CYS A 241 2.07 -15.34 -7.04
N PRO A 242 2.57 -16.60 -7.01
CA PRO A 242 3.98 -16.88 -7.22
C PRO A 242 4.46 -16.39 -8.60
N PRO A 243 5.78 -16.28 -8.83
CA PRO A 243 6.28 -16.08 -10.16
C PRO A 243 5.91 -17.30 -11.02
N CYS A 244 5.47 -17.06 -12.26
CA CYS A 244 5.44 -18.12 -13.26
C CYS A 244 6.86 -18.68 -13.37
N ILE A 245 7.00 -20.01 -13.29
CA ILE A 245 8.24 -20.66 -13.72
C ILE A 245 8.26 -20.44 -15.22
N ASP A 246 9.08 -19.51 -15.68
CA ASP A 246 9.34 -19.37 -17.10
C ASP A 246 10.10 -20.65 -17.50
N GLU A 247 9.43 -21.61 -18.17
CA GLU A 247 10.03 -22.86 -18.68
C GLU A 247 11.15 -22.62 -19.73
N GLU A 248 11.57 -21.37 -19.97
CA GLU A 248 12.52 -20.98 -21.01
C GLU A 248 14.01 -21.04 -20.63
N THR A 249 14.42 -21.79 -19.59
CA THR A 249 15.86 -21.92 -19.26
C THR A 249 16.46 -23.32 -19.34
N GLU A 250 15.69 -24.39 -19.53
CA GLU A 250 16.28 -25.73 -19.72
C GLU A 250 16.70 -26.04 -21.17
N GLU A 251 16.05 -25.44 -22.19
CA GLU A 251 16.39 -25.75 -23.59
C GLU A 251 17.64 -25.03 -24.12
N GLN A 252 18.13 -23.98 -23.47
CA GLN A 252 19.37 -23.28 -23.89
C GLN A 252 20.65 -23.75 -23.18
N ILE A 253 20.53 -24.54 -22.11
CA ILE A 253 21.70 -25.12 -21.40
C ILE A 253 22.13 -26.45 -22.04
N ASN A 254 21.23 -27.18 -22.71
CA ASN A 254 21.54 -28.42 -23.43
C ASN A 254 21.99 -28.21 -24.89
N ARG A 255 22.28 -26.97 -25.30
CA ARG A 255 22.88 -26.64 -26.61
C ARG A 255 24.10 -25.71 -26.46
N LYS A 256 25.08 -26.10 -25.65
CA LYS A 256 26.47 -25.64 -25.78
C LYS A 256 27.44 -26.76 -25.46
#